data_AF-A0A2P7NYA8-F1
#
_entry.id   AF-A0A2P7NYA8-F1
#
_cell.length_a   1.000
_cell.length_b   1.000
_cell.length_c   1.000
_cell.angle_alpha   90.00
_cell.angle_beta   90.00
_cell.angle_gamma   90.00
#
_symmetry.space_group_name_H-M   'P 1'
#
loop_
_entity.id
_entity.type
_entity.pdbx_description
1 polymer ?
#
loop_
_entity_poly.entity_id
_entity_poly.type
_entity_poly.pdbx_seq_one_letter_code
_entity_poly.pdbx_strand_id
1 'polypeptide(L)'
;MAIRKDANTLTAAEHTEFVTAIQALKTEGIYDQFVLRHANAIMSAIHRCPAFLPWHRRFIFDLELELQRVSGNSNLGIPYWNWPSGGANASMWNDDLLGGNGDASGVVRNGPFRTGQWTIVNSSGLPAGPLMRAFGQNGLPTLPTQTEIDQVMAVTPYDMPSWNINSNPSFRNQVEGWIGPNLHNRGHVWVGVSMLPMTSPNDPVFFMHHCMVDKIWHEWQIRFPNQGYLPANGGPFGQNLTDPMNNTPSGPIGSRPIDVLNSIALGIEYDDTVIQPQPPIPLIVVGANPTQADIGTAGETDVFRFEIPSFGPYTIYTTGPSDTFMTLFGPNDPNIEVASDDDAGENFNSQITRNLSAGTYYLRIRLYSSSATGNYAVAVRSDDAGPGPTPIPIPELVVDGASISAAISAANESDVYRFNIITSDTYTIQTNGPTDTFMSLHGPNSQIPEIASNDDAGVSFNALIRRQLAPGEYFVRVRHYSPIGTGPYTIRITRG
;
A
#
# COMPACT_ATOMS: atom_id res chain seq x y z
N MET A 1 -2.87 -2.65 -19.48
CA MET A 1 -2.61 -1.81 -18.30
C MET A 1 -2.69 -0.39 -18.78
N ALA A 2 -3.45 0.45 -18.09
CA ALA A 2 -3.63 1.83 -18.51
C ALA A 2 -2.46 2.66 -17.97
N ILE A 3 -1.84 3.44 -18.85
CA ILE A 3 -0.76 4.37 -18.46
C ILE A 3 -1.37 5.77 -18.45
N ARG A 4 -1.50 6.34 -17.25
CA ARG A 4 -1.95 7.72 -17.05
C ARG A 4 -0.77 8.66 -17.26
N LYS A 5 -0.90 9.55 -18.24
CA LYS A 5 0.16 10.47 -18.66
C LYS A 5 -0.08 11.90 -18.22
N ASP A 6 0.96 12.72 -18.15
CA ASP A 6 0.81 14.17 -17.97
C ASP A 6 0.01 14.74 -19.14
N ALA A 7 -1.13 15.37 -18.86
CA ALA A 7 -2.03 15.94 -19.86
C ALA A 7 -1.32 16.93 -20.80
N ASN A 8 -0.25 17.59 -20.35
CA ASN A 8 0.51 18.53 -21.17
C ASN A 8 1.43 17.87 -22.20
N THR A 9 1.70 16.57 -22.05
CA THR A 9 2.67 15.80 -22.85
C THR A 9 2.01 14.87 -23.87
N LEU A 10 0.67 14.79 -23.85
CA LEU A 10 -0.09 13.97 -24.77
C LEU A 10 0.14 14.38 -26.23
N THR A 11 0.10 13.38 -27.09
CA THR A 11 0.09 13.58 -28.54
C THR A 11 -1.30 14.02 -29.02
N ALA A 12 -1.38 14.61 -30.22
CA ALA A 12 -2.66 14.98 -30.83
C ALA A 12 -3.60 13.78 -31.06
N ALA A 13 -3.05 12.57 -31.26
CA ALA A 13 -3.83 11.35 -31.38
C ALA A 13 -4.47 10.97 -30.04
N GLU A 14 -3.71 11.07 -28.94
CA GLU A 14 -4.20 10.80 -27.59
C GLU A 14 -5.23 11.85 -27.15
N HIS A 15 -5.04 13.13 -27.51
CA HIS A 15 -6.06 14.17 -27.33
C HIS A 15 -7.39 13.76 -27.99
N THR A 16 -7.32 13.38 -29.28
CA THR A 16 -8.48 13.01 -30.07
C THR A 16 -9.20 11.78 -29.49
N GLU A 17 -8.44 10.74 -29.12
CA GLU A 17 -8.99 9.51 -28.54
C GLU A 17 -9.71 9.80 -27.22
N PHE A 18 -9.06 10.51 -26.30
CA PHE A 18 -9.65 10.85 -24.99
C PHE A 18 -10.91 11.69 -25.14
N VAL A 19 -10.87 12.76 -25.95
CA VAL A 19 -12.02 13.64 -26.17
C VAL A 19 -13.20 12.89 -26.80
N THR A 20 -12.93 12.05 -27.80
CA THR A 20 -13.95 11.25 -28.47
C THR A 20 -14.61 10.28 -27.49
N ALA A 21 -13.83 9.62 -26.64
CA ALA A 21 -14.36 8.70 -25.63
C ALA A 21 -15.23 9.42 -24.59
N ILE A 22 -14.80 10.59 -24.08
CA ILE A 22 -15.61 11.39 -23.14
C ILE A 22 -16.95 11.83 -23.78
N GLN A 23 -16.92 12.31 -25.03
CA GLN A 23 -18.12 12.73 -25.76
C GLN A 23 -19.06 11.55 -26.05
N ALA A 24 -18.52 10.36 -26.33
CA ALA A 24 -19.30 9.14 -26.48
C ALA A 24 -20.03 8.78 -25.17
N LEU A 25 -19.31 8.76 -24.03
CA LEU A 25 -19.93 8.51 -22.72
C LEU A 25 -20.99 9.54 -22.36
N LYS A 26 -20.79 10.81 -22.74
CA LYS A 26 -21.79 11.87 -22.54
C LYS A 26 -23.05 11.62 -23.37
N THR A 27 -22.89 11.19 -24.62
CA THR A 27 -24.00 10.87 -25.53
C THR A 27 -24.79 9.64 -25.07
N GLU A 28 -24.11 8.64 -24.49
CA GLU A 28 -24.75 7.47 -23.88
C GLU A 28 -25.45 7.79 -22.53
N GLY A 29 -25.25 9.00 -21.98
CA GLY A 29 -25.72 9.39 -20.65
C GLY A 29 -24.94 8.77 -19.49
N ILE A 30 -23.90 7.98 -19.78
CA ILE A 30 -23.04 7.33 -18.78
C ILE A 30 -22.21 8.36 -18.03
N TYR A 31 -21.66 9.37 -18.72
CA TYR A 31 -20.90 10.44 -18.07
C TYR A 31 -21.73 11.15 -16.99
N ASP A 32 -23.02 11.40 -17.25
CA ASP A 32 -23.91 12.04 -16.30
C ASP A 32 -24.14 11.18 -15.05
N GLN A 33 -24.08 9.85 -15.16
CA GLN A 33 -24.12 8.97 -13.99
C GLN A 33 -22.91 9.15 -13.07
N PHE A 34 -21.73 9.46 -13.62
CA PHE A 34 -20.56 9.80 -12.81
C PHE A 34 -20.75 11.15 -12.09
N VAL A 35 -21.29 12.15 -12.78
CA VAL A 35 -21.66 13.43 -12.15
C VAL A 35 -22.64 13.20 -11.00
N LEU A 36 -23.68 12.39 -11.22
CA LEU A 36 -24.71 12.11 -10.22
C LEU A 36 -24.20 11.27 -9.05
N ARG A 37 -23.29 10.34 -9.28
CA ARG A 37 -22.67 9.56 -8.21
C ARG A 37 -21.94 10.47 -7.24
N HIS A 38 -21.10 11.36 -7.74
CA HIS A 38 -20.39 12.30 -6.88
C HIS A 38 -21.36 13.32 -6.24
N ALA A 39 -22.27 13.89 -7.03
CA ALA A 39 -23.21 14.91 -6.56
C ALA A 39 -24.14 14.43 -5.44
N ASN A 40 -24.50 13.15 -5.44
CA ASN A 40 -25.41 12.54 -4.47
C ASN A 40 -24.69 11.72 -3.39
N ALA A 41 -23.35 11.69 -3.39
CA ALA A 41 -22.59 11.12 -2.29
C ALA A 41 -22.66 12.02 -1.05
N ILE A 42 -22.48 11.41 0.12
CA ILE A 42 -22.44 12.17 1.38
C ILE A 42 -21.09 12.88 1.48
N MET A 43 -21.11 14.22 1.59
CA MET A 43 -19.89 15.05 1.65
C MET A 43 -18.86 14.51 2.64
N SER A 44 -19.27 14.23 3.89
CA SER A 44 -18.39 13.72 4.94
C SER A 44 -18.02 12.23 4.82
N ALA A 45 -18.52 11.54 3.79
CA ALA A 45 -18.21 10.14 3.53
C ALA A 45 -17.23 9.95 2.36
N ILE A 46 -17.05 10.99 1.53
CA ILE A 46 -16.16 10.96 0.36
C ILE A 46 -15.16 12.13 0.33
N HIS A 47 -15.36 13.14 1.16
CA HIS A 47 -14.43 14.24 1.45
C HIS A 47 -14.33 14.42 2.96
N ARG A 48 -13.31 15.15 3.42
CA ARG A 48 -13.08 15.51 4.81
C ARG A 48 -12.99 14.29 5.71
N CYS A 49 -12.52 13.17 5.16
CA CYS A 49 -12.57 11.87 5.79
C CYS A 49 -11.50 10.93 5.19
N PRO A 50 -11.11 9.86 5.91
CA PRO A 50 -10.11 8.90 5.44
C PRO A 50 -10.41 8.30 4.07
N ALA A 51 -11.68 8.06 3.73
CA ALA A 51 -12.06 7.43 2.47
C ALA A 51 -11.86 8.34 1.24
N PHE A 52 -11.48 9.62 1.40
CA PHE A 52 -11.27 10.56 0.29
C PHE A 52 -10.40 9.98 -0.84
N LEU A 53 -9.20 9.49 -0.52
CA LEU A 53 -8.28 8.96 -1.53
C LEU A 53 -8.78 7.65 -2.18
N PRO A 54 -9.13 6.58 -1.44
CA PRO A 54 -9.62 5.35 -2.06
C PRO A 54 -10.95 5.52 -2.80
N TRP A 55 -11.85 6.36 -2.31
CA TRP A 55 -13.13 6.60 -2.99
C TRP A 55 -12.90 7.24 -4.36
N HIS A 56 -12.06 8.28 -4.42
CA HIS A 56 -11.76 8.93 -5.69
C HIS A 56 -10.95 8.03 -6.62
N ARG A 57 -10.00 7.21 -6.13
CA ARG A 57 -9.32 6.19 -6.94
C ARG A 57 -10.31 5.21 -7.57
N ARG A 58 -11.28 4.71 -6.81
CA ARG A 58 -12.33 3.84 -7.34
C ARG A 58 -13.18 4.56 -8.39
N PHE A 59 -13.55 5.80 -8.10
CA PHE A 59 -14.38 6.62 -8.97
C PHE A 59 -13.75 6.89 -10.34
N ILE A 60 -12.46 7.28 -10.36
CA ILE A 60 -11.73 7.49 -11.61
C ILE A 60 -11.47 6.17 -12.35
N PHE A 61 -11.18 5.08 -11.63
CA PHE A 61 -10.98 3.76 -12.23
C PHE A 61 -12.25 3.26 -12.95
N ASP A 62 -13.43 3.46 -12.35
CA ASP A 62 -14.70 3.12 -12.99
C ASP A 62 -14.92 3.90 -14.30
N LEU A 63 -14.60 5.20 -14.33
CA LEU A 63 -14.72 5.99 -15.56
C LEU A 63 -13.73 5.50 -16.62
N GLU A 64 -12.51 5.18 -16.20
CA GLU A 64 -11.45 4.69 -17.07
C GLU A 64 -11.85 3.39 -17.76
N LEU A 65 -12.50 2.46 -17.05
CA LEU A 65 -13.06 1.25 -17.65
C LEU A 65 -14.13 1.55 -18.71
N GLU A 66 -15.01 2.53 -18.47
CA GLU A 66 -16.01 2.96 -19.46
C GLU A 66 -15.37 3.65 -20.67
N LEU A 67 -14.32 4.44 -20.47
CA LEU A 67 -13.55 5.05 -21.55
C LEU A 67 -12.86 4.00 -22.43
N GLN A 68 -12.27 2.98 -21.80
CA GLN A 68 -11.67 1.83 -22.50
C GLN A 68 -12.73 1.04 -23.29
N ARG A 69 -13.93 0.88 -22.72
CA ARG A 69 -15.04 0.21 -23.40
C ARG A 69 -15.47 0.95 -24.67
N VAL A 70 -15.69 2.26 -24.60
CA VAL A 70 -16.18 3.02 -25.78
C VAL A 70 -15.09 3.30 -26.81
N SER A 71 -13.83 3.40 -26.39
CA SER A 71 -12.69 3.55 -27.32
C SER A 71 -12.28 2.23 -27.97
N GLY A 72 -12.56 1.09 -27.32
CA GLY A 72 -12.01 -0.22 -27.70
C GLY A 72 -10.51 -0.37 -27.37
N ASN A 73 -9.91 0.59 -26.66
CA ASN A 73 -8.52 0.58 -26.26
C ASN A 73 -8.40 0.31 -24.76
N SER A 74 -8.02 -0.91 -24.38
CA SER A 74 -7.82 -1.32 -22.98
C SER A 74 -6.62 -0.66 -22.29
N ASN A 75 -5.83 0.14 -23.01
CA ASN A 75 -4.70 0.89 -22.46
C ASN A 75 -4.98 2.40 -22.38
N LEU A 76 -6.17 2.85 -22.79
CA LEU A 76 -6.56 4.24 -22.64
C LEU A 76 -6.63 4.57 -21.14
N GLY A 77 -5.73 5.46 -20.70
CA GLY A 77 -5.68 5.98 -19.35
C GLY A 77 -6.18 7.40 -19.26
N ILE A 78 -6.79 7.76 -18.13
CA ILE A 78 -7.17 9.16 -17.87
C ILE A 78 -5.89 9.97 -17.60
N PRO A 79 -5.61 11.03 -18.37
CA PRO A 79 -4.43 11.87 -18.15
C PRO A 79 -4.48 12.55 -16.78
N TYR A 80 -3.34 12.86 -16.16
CA TYR A 80 -3.31 13.65 -14.93
C TYR A 80 -2.96 15.12 -15.19
N TRP A 81 -3.52 16.02 -14.38
CA TRP A 81 -3.21 17.44 -14.41
C TRP A 81 -2.05 17.76 -13.47
N ASN A 82 -0.84 17.87 -14.03
CA ASN A 82 0.35 18.27 -13.29
C ASN A 82 0.28 19.75 -12.89
N TRP A 83 -0.17 20.04 -11.65
CA TRP A 83 -0.43 21.42 -11.22
C TRP A 83 0.78 22.37 -11.34
N PRO A 84 2.01 21.98 -10.97
CA PRO A 84 3.21 22.82 -11.14
C PRO A 84 3.42 23.37 -12.55
N SER A 85 3.04 22.62 -13.59
CA SER A 85 3.16 23.01 -15.01
C SER A 85 1.82 23.31 -15.68
N GLY A 86 0.71 23.21 -14.93
CA GLY A 86 -0.65 23.16 -15.45
C GLY A 86 -1.45 24.47 -15.36
N GLY A 87 -0.76 25.63 -15.32
CA GLY A 87 -1.39 26.95 -15.26
C GLY A 87 -2.22 27.31 -16.51
N ALA A 88 -2.80 28.51 -16.54
CA ALA A 88 -3.75 28.94 -17.57
C ALA A 88 -3.27 28.86 -19.04
N ASN A 89 -1.95 28.82 -19.27
CA ASN A 89 -1.33 28.74 -20.59
C ASN A 89 -0.81 27.32 -20.93
N ALA A 90 -1.09 26.32 -20.09
CA ALA A 90 -0.64 24.95 -20.30
C ALA A 90 -1.36 24.29 -21.49
N SER A 91 -0.68 23.39 -22.20
CA SER A 91 -1.18 22.77 -23.45
C SER A 91 -2.45 21.96 -23.26
N MET A 92 -2.68 21.42 -22.05
CA MET A 92 -3.93 20.72 -21.74
C MET A 92 -5.20 21.58 -21.92
N TRP A 93 -5.07 22.91 -21.86
CA TRP A 93 -6.18 23.87 -22.02
C TRP A 93 -6.42 24.29 -23.48
N ASN A 94 -5.69 23.71 -24.43
CA ASN A 94 -5.87 23.97 -25.85
C ASN A 94 -7.23 23.45 -26.36
N ASP A 95 -7.63 23.97 -27.52
CA ASP A 95 -8.92 23.70 -28.16
C ASP A 95 -9.09 22.24 -28.63
N ASP A 96 -8.02 21.45 -28.66
CA ASP A 96 -8.02 20.05 -29.04
C ASP A 96 -8.13 19.09 -27.84
N LEU A 97 -8.05 19.59 -26.58
CA LEU A 97 -8.21 18.78 -25.37
C LEU A 97 -9.33 19.30 -24.44
N LEU A 98 -9.07 20.27 -23.54
CA LEU A 98 -10.06 20.71 -22.55
C LEU A 98 -10.80 22.01 -22.92
N GLY A 99 -10.26 22.82 -23.83
CA GLY A 99 -10.63 24.23 -23.96
C GLY A 99 -10.17 25.06 -22.75
N GLY A 100 -10.16 26.38 -22.92
CA GLY A 100 -9.53 27.30 -21.98
C GLY A 100 -10.44 27.80 -20.87
N ASN A 101 -10.12 29.01 -20.39
CA ASN A 101 -10.89 29.72 -19.39
C ASN A 101 -12.26 30.17 -19.93
N GLY A 102 -13.16 30.53 -19.01
CA GLY A 102 -14.43 31.17 -19.37
C GLY A 102 -14.26 32.59 -19.91
N ASP A 103 -15.26 33.07 -20.64
CA ASP A 103 -15.39 34.49 -21.00
C ASP A 103 -15.64 35.37 -19.76
N ALA A 104 -15.93 36.66 -19.95
CA ALA A 104 -16.19 37.58 -18.83
C ALA A 104 -17.39 37.16 -17.95
N SER A 105 -18.29 36.31 -18.45
CA SER A 105 -19.40 35.71 -17.70
C SER A 105 -19.07 34.31 -17.16
N GLY A 106 -17.83 33.84 -17.38
CA GLY A 106 -17.34 32.52 -16.98
C GLY A 106 -17.69 31.40 -17.96
N VAL A 107 -18.35 31.67 -19.09
CA VAL A 107 -18.80 30.60 -20.01
C VAL A 107 -17.64 30.11 -20.86
N VAL A 108 -17.42 28.79 -20.91
CA VAL A 108 -16.40 28.19 -21.78
C VAL A 108 -16.85 28.24 -23.24
N ARG A 109 -16.08 28.89 -24.10
CA ARG A 109 -16.42 29.15 -25.51
C ARG A 109 -15.59 28.36 -26.52
N ASN A 110 -14.50 27.73 -26.10
CA ASN A 110 -13.56 27.02 -26.95
C ASN A 110 -13.34 25.58 -26.47
N GLY A 111 -12.68 24.77 -27.29
CA GLY A 111 -12.49 23.35 -27.02
C GLY A 111 -13.73 22.47 -27.22
N PRO A 112 -13.59 21.15 -27.00
CA PRO A 112 -14.67 20.18 -27.24
C PRO A 112 -15.80 20.26 -26.21
N PHE A 113 -15.57 20.92 -25.07
CA PHE A 113 -16.54 21.06 -23.98
C PHE A 113 -17.17 22.46 -23.88
N ARG A 114 -17.10 23.23 -24.97
CA ARG A 114 -17.69 24.57 -25.07
C ARG A 114 -19.21 24.56 -25.00
N THR A 115 -19.77 25.74 -24.72
CA THR A 115 -21.20 26.01 -24.82
C THR A 115 -21.79 25.57 -26.17
N GLY A 116 -22.98 24.95 -26.13
CA GLY A 116 -23.65 24.39 -27.31
C GLY A 116 -23.13 23.02 -27.76
N GLN A 117 -22.04 22.51 -27.18
CA GLN A 117 -21.56 21.13 -27.38
C GLN A 117 -21.62 20.32 -26.09
N TRP A 118 -21.41 20.96 -24.94
CA TRP A 118 -21.43 20.34 -23.64
C TRP A 118 -22.45 21.02 -22.72
N THR A 119 -23.40 20.24 -22.22
CA THR A 119 -24.41 20.69 -21.27
C THR A 119 -24.14 20.03 -19.92
N ILE A 120 -24.02 20.84 -18.87
CA ILE A 120 -23.84 20.34 -17.51
C ILE A 120 -25.18 19.89 -16.93
N VAL A 121 -25.16 19.02 -15.91
CA VAL A 121 -26.36 18.56 -15.19
C VAL A 121 -26.31 18.96 -13.71
N ASN A 122 -27.48 19.20 -13.12
CA ASN A 122 -27.62 19.37 -11.67
C ASN A 122 -27.65 18.01 -10.94
N SER A 123 -27.77 18.03 -9.60
CA SER A 123 -27.81 16.81 -8.77
C SER A 123 -29.01 15.91 -9.03
N SER A 124 -30.04 16.40 -9.72
CA SER A 124 -31.21 15.62 -10.18
C SER A 124 -31.06 15.09 -11.61
N GLY A 125 -29.93 15.34 -12.28
CA GLY A 125 -29.66 14.90 -13.65
C GLY A 125 -30.32 15.77 -14.72
N LEU A 126 -30.87 16.93 -14.35
CA LEU A 126 -31.49 17.84 -15.30
C LEU A 126 -30.45 18.82 -15.87
N PRO A 127 -30.58 19.22 -17.16
CA PRO A 127 -29.74 20.24 -17.76
C PRO A 127 -29.65 21.51 -16.91
N ALA A 128 -28.42 21.97 -16.66
CA ALA A 128 -28.12 23.10 -15.77
C ALA A 128 -27.29 24.22 -16.43
N GLY A 129 -27.20 24.21 -17.77
CA GLY A 129 -26.53 25.25 -18.55
C GLY A 129 -25.21 24.80 -19.18
N PRO A 130 -24.36 25.75 -19.62
CA PRO A 130 -23.05 25.45 -20.19
C PRO A 130 -22.00 25.17 -19.11
N LEU A 131 -20.86 24.62 -19.53
CA LEU A 131 -19.65 24.57 -18.68
C LEU A 131 -19.12 25.98 -18.39
N MET A 132 -18.70 26.22 -17.15
CA MET A 132 -18.17 27.51 -16.72
C MET A 132 -16.86 27.38 -15.93
N ARG A 133 -15.92 28.29 -16.19
CA ARG A 133 -14.58 28.35 -15.56
C ARG A 133 -14.18 29.80 -15.28
N ALA A 134 -13.37 30.02 -14.24
CA ALA A 134 -12.82 31.33 -13.89
C ALA A 134 -11.43 31.16 -13.24
N PHE A 135 -10.41 30.91 -14.08
CA PHE A 135 -9.05 30.59 -13.66
C PHE A 135 -8.44 31.64 -12.72
N GLY A 136 -7.88 31.17 -11.61
CA GLY A 136 -7.17 31.98 -10.62
C GLY A 136 -8.04 33.04 -9.93
N GLN A 137 -9.36 32.93 -10.06
CA GLN A 137 -10.30 33.75 -9.32
C GLN A 137 -10.63 33.09 -7.97
N ASN A 138 -11.56 33.64 -7.20
CA ASN A 138 -12.04 33.05 -5.93
C ASN A 138 -10.99 33.02 -4.80
N GLY A 139 -9.99 33.90 -4.82
CA GLY A 139 -9.05 34.09 -3.72
C GLY A 139 -7.83 33.15 -3.71
N LEU A 140 -7.73 32.22 -4.67
CA LEU A 140 -6.55 31.36 -4.87
C LEU A 140 -6.00 31.51 -6.30
N PRO A 141 -5.09 32.48 -6.53
CA PRO A 141 -4.64 32.82 -7.88
C PRO A 141 -3.60 31.85 -8.47
N THR A 142 -2.97 31.03 -7.63
CA THR A 142 -1.91 30.10 -8.03
C THR A 142 -2.33 28.65 -7.81
N LEU A 143 -1.68 27.75 -8.54
CA LEU A 143 -1.79 26.30 -8.37
C LEU A 143 -0.75 25.79 -7.36
N PRO A 144 -0.89 24.55 -6.85
CA PRO A 144 0.17 23.91 -6.07
C PRO A 144 1.51 23.81 -6.80
N THR A 145 2.60 24.05 -6.07
CA THR A 145 3.98 23.95 -6.57
C THR A 145 4.60 22.58 -6.26
N GLN A 146 5.69 22.23 -6.94
CA GLN A 146 6.41 20.97 -6.66
C GLN A 146 6.94 20.93 -5.22
N THR A 147 7.46 22.05 -4.71
CA THR A 147 7.93 22.14 -3.32
C THR A 147 6.82 21.86 -2.31
N GLU A 148 5.60 22.33 -2.57
CA GLU A 148 4.45 22.06 -1.69
C GLU A 148 4.02 20.58 -1.77
N ILE A 149 4.09 19.96 -2.96
CA ILE A 149 3.87 18.51 -3.11
C ILE A 149 4.92 17.73 -2.33
N ASP A 150 6.20 18.08 -2.47
CA ASP A 150 7.32 17.42 -1.78
C ASP A 150 7.19 17.51 -0.25
N GLN A 151 6.68 18.64 0.27
CA GLN A 151 6.38 18.82 1.68
C GLN A 151 5.30 17.84 2.16
N VAL A 152 4.18 17.72 1.42
CA VAL A 152 3.10 16.80 1.77
C VAL A 152 3.53 15.34 1.61
N MET A 153 4.37 15.05 0.61
CA MET A 153 4.93 13.73 0.37
C MET A 153 5.84 13.22 1.49
N ALA A 154 6.26 14.08 2.42
CA ALA A 154 7.05 13.68 3.60
C ALA A 154 6.17 13.36 4.82
N VAL A 155 4.86 13.55 4.74
CA VAL A 155 3.95 13.46 5.89
C VAL A 155 3.52 12.02 6.14
N THR A 156 3.63 11.61 7.39
CA THR A 156 3.05 10.38 7.95
C THR A 156 2.32 10.72 9.25
N PRO A 157 1.30 9.95 9.67
CA PRO A 157 0.74 8.76 9.01
C PRO A 157 -0.21 9.09 7.83
N TYR A 158 -0.79 8.06 7.21
CA TYR A 158 -1.83 8.21 6.16
C TYR A 158 -2.93 9.19 6.60
N ASP A 159 -3.50 8.94 7.77
CA ASP A 159 -4.46 9.80 8.46
C ASP A 159 -4.44 9.47 9.95
N MET A 160 -5.10 10.29 10.77
CA MET A 160 -5.19 10.07 12.21
C MET A 160 -6.53 10.55 12.78
N PRO A 161 -6.88 10.18 14.02
CA PRO A 161 -8.03 10.77 14.71
C PRO A 161 -7.96 12.31 14.68
N SER A 162 -9.05 13.01 14.48
CA SER A 162 -10.45 12.54 14.54
C SER A 162 -11.04 12.11 13.19
N TRP A 163 -10.21 11.72 12.23
CA TRP A 163 -10.63 11.23 10.90
C TRP A 163 -11.42 12.28 10.10
N ASN A 164 -11.02 13.55 10.22
CA ASN A 164 -11.74 14.66 9.60
C ASN A 164 -10.80 15.81 9.20
N ILE A 165 -11.35 17.01 8.95
CA ILE A 165 -10.56 18.21 8.60
C ILE A 165 -9.57 18.66 9.68
N ASN A 166 -9.73 18.20 10.92
CA ASN A 166 -8.86 18.54 12.04
C ASN A 166 -7.73 17.51 12.27
N SER A 167 -7.66 16.44 11.46
CA SER A 167 -6.60 15.43 11.57
C SER A 167 -5.24 16.03 11.22
N ASN A 168 -4.29 15.99 12.15
CA ASN A 168 -2.94 16.54 11.98
C ASN A 168 -1.93 15.90 12.96
N PRO A 169 -0.82 15.30 12.46
CA PRO A 169 -0.41 15.11 11.07
C PRO A 169 -1.30 14.11 10.34
N SER A 170 -1.59 14.41 9.08
CA SER A 170 -2.37 13.54 8.21
C SER A 170 -2.00 13.82 6.76
N PHE A 171 -1.41 12.82 6.10
CA PHE A 171 -1.12 12.89 4.67
C PHE A 171 -2.40 13.15 3.87
N ARG A 172 -3.46 12.36 4.12
CA ARG A 172 -4.77 12.51 3.49
C ARG A 172 -5.29 13.93 3.61
N ASN A 173 -5.27 14.51 4.81
CA ASN A 173 -5.85 15.84 5.05
C ASN A 173 -5.02 16.99 4.44
N GLN A 174 -3.70 16.82 4.35
CA GLN A 174 -2.81 17.75 3.64
C GLN A 174 -2.96 17.67 2.12
N VAL A 175 -3.10 16.46 1.56
CA VAL A 175 -3.40 16.26 0.14
C VAL A 175 -4.77 16.82 -0.21
N GLU A 176 -5.81 16.52 0.58
CA GLU A 176 -7.14 17.05 0.36
C GLU A 176 -7.17 18.59 0.44
N GLY A 177 -6.38 19.15 1.36
CA GLY A 177 -6.08 20.57 1.41
C GLY A 177 -6.87 21.35 2.46
N TRP A 178 -7.14 20.75 3.62
CA TRP A 178 -7.71 21.44 4.78
C TRP A 178 -6.64 21.95 5.77
N ILE A 179 -5.46 21.35 5.70
CA ILE A 179 -4.25 21.77 6.42
C ILE A 179 -3.07 21.81 5.43
N GLY A 180 -1.99 22.51 5.80
CA GLY A 180 -0.81 22.62 4.96
C GLY A 180 -1.06 23.46 3.70
N PRO A 181 -0.44 23.13 2.55
CA PRO A 181 -0.44 23.98 1.38
C PRO A 181 -1.73 23.94 0.57
N ASN A 182 -2.80 23.28 1.02
CA ASN A 182 -4.08 23.29 0.31
C ASN A 182 -3.91 22.76 -1.14
N LEU A 183 -3.61 21.46 -1.33
CA LEU A 183 -3.32 20.90 -2.66
C LEU A 183 -4.59 20.72 -3.52
N HIS A 184 -5.35 19.64 -3.30
CA HIS A 184 -6.56 19.31 -4.06
C HIS A 184 -7.59 20.46 -4.06
N ASN A 185 -7.94 20.97 -2.87
CA ASN A 185 -8.90 22.06 -2.72
C ASN A 185 -8.50 23.31 -3.53
N ARG A 186 -7.21 23.66 -3.63
CA ARG A 186 -6.72 24.80 -4.44
C ARG A 186 -6.91 24.56 -5.92
N GLY A 187 -6.76 23.34 -6.42
CA GLY A 187 -7.05 23.01 -7.83
C GLY A 187 -8.52 23.25 -8.19
N HIS A 188 -9.46 22.79 -7.35
CA HIS A 188 -10.89 23.05 -7.51
C HIS A 188 -11.21 24.56 -7.50
N VAL A 189 -10.69 25.29 -6.51
CA VAL A 189 -10.96 26.73 -6.36
C VAL A 189 -10.35 27.54 -7.50
N TRP A 190 -9.14 27.17 -7.93
CA TRP A 190 -8.43 27.84 -9.01
C TRP A 190 -9.18 27.72 -10.34
N VAL A 191 -9.75 26.56 -10.68
CA VAL A 191 -10.60 26.44 -11.88
C VAL A 191 -11.91 27.23 -11.69
N GLY A 192 -12.52 27.08 -10.51
CA GLY A 192 -13.70 27.83 -10.11
C GLY A 192 -15.00 27.39 -10.80
N VAL A 193 -16.07 28.10 -10.47
CA VAL A 193 -17.43 27.93 -11.02
C VAL A 193 -17.88 26.48 -11.09
N SER A 194 -17.86 25.83 -12.25
CA SER A 194 -18.32 24.44 -12.42
C SER A 194 -17.47 23.44 -11.64
N MET A 195 -16.23 23.75 -11.27
CA MET A 195 -15.36 22.90 -10.45
C MET A 195 -15.57 23.04 -8.92
N LEU A 196 -16.42 23.97 -8.45
CA LEU A 196 -16.66 24.19 -7.01
C LEU A 196 -17.70 23.26 -6.34
N PRO A 197 -18.88 23.00 -6.93
CA PRO A 197 -19.94 22.24 -6.25
C PRO A 197 -19.66 20.74 -6.26
N MET A 198 -20.48 19.96 -5.53
CA MET A 198 -20.49 18.48 -5.64
C MET A 198 -20.84 17.98 -7.05
N THR A 199 -21.30 18.85 -7.94
CA THR A 199 -21.47 18.54 -9.36
C THR A 199 -20.20 18.84 -10.18
N SER A 200 -19.04 19.01 -9.53
CA SER A 200 -17.74 19.31 -10.17
C SER A 200 -17.30 18.35 -11.26
N PRO A 201 -17.66 17.05 -11.27
CA PRO A 201 -17.36 16.17 -12.41
C PRO A 201 -18.02 16.60 -13.72
N ASN A 202 -18.94 17.58 -13.72
CA ASN A 202 -19.42 18.19 -14.96
C ASN A 202 -18.30 18.79 -15.81
N ASP A 203 -17.20 19.21 -15.21
CA ASP A 203 -16.00 19.62 -15.92
C ASP A 203 -15.06 18.41 -16.10
N PRO A 204 -14.72 17.99 -17.33
CA PRO A 204 -13.80 16.87 -17.55
C PRO A 204 -12.42 17.03 -16.90
N VAL A 205 -11.98 18.27 -16.60
CA VAL A 205 -10.74 18.48 -15.85
C VAL A 205 -10.78 17.91 -14.43
N PHE A 206 -11.98 17.67 -13.87
CA PHE A 206 -12.16 16.98 -12.59
C PHE A 206 -11.38 15.65 -12.56
N PHE A 207 -11.53 14.85 -13.61
CA PHE A 207 -10.92 13.52 -13.64
C PHE A 207 -9.40 13.61 -13.77
N MET A 208 -8.88 14.58 -14.52
CA MET A 208 -7.43 14.83 -14.60
C MET A 208 -6.88 15.38 -13.28
N HIS A 209 -7.63 16.25 -12.61
CA HIS A 209 -7.32 16.77 -11.28
C HIS A 209 -7.18 15.62 -10.26
N HIS A 210 -8.18 14.73 -10.20
CA HIS A 210 -8.14 13.59 -9.29
C HIS A 210 -7.13 12.51 -9.69
N CYS A 211 -6.76 12.38 -10.97
CA CYS A 211 -5.64 11.52 -11.36
C CYS A 211 -4.29 12.03 -10.81
N MET A 212 -4.11 13.36 -10.67
CA MET A 212 -2.94 13.95 -10.01
C MET A 212 -2.94 13.71 -8.50
N VAL A 213 -4.10 13.87 -7.84
CA VAL A 213 -4.28 13.49 -6.43
C VAL A 213 -3.93 12.01 -6.21
N ASP A 214 -4.42 11.14 -7.11
CA ASP A 214 -4.18 9.71 -7.06
C ASP A 214 -2.71 9.34 -7.33
N LYS A 215 -2.03 10.08 -8.21
CA LYS A 215 -0.59 9.93 -8.48
C LYS A 215 0.22 10.21 -7.22
N ILE A 216 -0.08 11.30 -6.52
CA ILE A 216 0.58 11.66 -5.25
C ILE A 216 0.37 10.55 -4.22
N TRP A 217 -0.85 10.01 -4.11
CA TRP A 217 -1.10 8.90 -3.20
C TRP A 217 -0.35 7.63 -3.61
N HIS A 218 -0.35 7.26 -4.89
CA HIS A 218 0.42 6.14 -5.42
C HIS A 218 1.91 6.24 -5.08
N GLU A 219 2.53 7.40 -5.33
CA GLU A 219 3.93 7.65 -5.02
C GLU A 219 4.19 7.61 -3.52
N TRP A 220 3.26 8.13 -2.70
CA TRP A 220 3.38 8.07 -1.24
C TRP A 220 3.34 6.63 -0.74
N GLN A 221 2.48 5.77 -1.31
CA GLN A 221 2.42 4.35 -0.98
C GLN A 221 3.70 3.60 -1.38
N ILE A 222 4.31 3.96 -2.52
CA ILE A 222 5.63 3.45 -2.91
C ILE A 222 6.71 3.94 -1.94
N ARG A 223 6.65 5.19 -1.48
CA ARG A 223 7.62 5.76 -0.53
C ARG A 223 7.49 5.16 0.87
N PHE A 224 6.27 4.84 1.29
CA PHE A 224 5.94 4.37 2.64
C PHE A 224 5.11 3.07 2.63
N PRO A 225 5.67 1.95 2.13
CA PRO A 225 4.94 0.69 2.00
C PRO A 225 4.45 0.13 3.34
N ASN A 226 5.02 0.61 4.46
CA ASN A 226 4.74 0.12 5.81
C ASN A 226 3.71 0.98 6.56
N GLN A 227 3.26 2.12 6.01
CA GLN A 227 2.29 2.97 6.70
C GLN A 227 0.85 2.45 6.57
N GLY A 228 0.50 1.88 5.41
CA GLY A 228 -0.84 1.37 5.14
C GLY A 228 -1.93 2.45 5.15
N TYR A 229 -3.19 2.02 5.10
CA TYR A 229 -4.37 2.89 5.22
C TYR A 229 -4.86 2.94 6.67
N LEU A 230 -5.25 4.14 7.12
CA LEU A 230 -5.87 4.35 8.43
C LEU A 230 -7.20 5.10 8.27
N PRO A 231 -8.22 4.80 9.11
CA PRO A 231 -8.21 3.80 10.16
C PRO A 231 -8.36 2.37 9.62
N ALA A 232 -7.59 1.44 10.17
CA ALA A 232 -7.80 0.01 9.90
C ALA A 232 -9.16 -0.45 10.46
N ASN A 233 -9.49 0.00 11.68
CA ASN A 233 -10.74 -0.21 12.39
C ASN A 233 -10.94 0.91 13.44
N GLY A 234 -12.09 0.91 14.14
CA GLY A 234 -12.36 1.83 15.25
C GLY A 234 -12.70 3.28 14.84
N GLY A 235 -12.62 3.60 13.54
CA GLY A 235 -13.09 4.86 12.97
C GLY A 235 -14.58 4.84 12.63
N PRO A 236 -15.12 5.96 12.14
CA PRO A 236 -16.52 6.06 11.70
C PRO A 236 -16.85 5.02 10.61
N PHE A 237 -18.08 4.49 10.63
CA PHE A 237 -18.54 3.57 9.60
C PHE A 237 -18.42 4.18 8.19
N GLY A 238 -17.94 3.37 7.24
CA GLY A 238 -17.65 3.79 5.87
C GLY A 238 -16.24 4.36 5.68
N GLN A 239 -15.47 4.50 6.77
CA GLN A 239 -14.11 5.04 6.76
C GLN A 239 -13.05 4.00 7.13
N ASN A 240 -13.44 2.87 7.72
CA ASN A 240 -12.47 1.82 8.06
C ASN A 240 -12.02 1.05 6.82
N LEU A 241 -10.84 0.43 6.90
CA LEU A 241 -10.20 -0.29 5.80
C LEU A 241 -11.12 -1.30 5.09
N THR A 242 -12.00 -1.96 5.84
CA THR A 242 -12.92 -2.98 5.33
C THR A 242 -14.37 -2.52 5.23
N ASP A 243 -14.66 -1.25 5.53
CA ASP A 243 -16.01 -0.73 5.40
C ASP A 243 -16.35 -0.43 3.95
N PRO A 244 -17.61 -0.63 3.53
CA PRO A 244 -18.04 -0.22 2.21
C PRO A 244 -18.08 1.30 2.12
N MET A 245 -17.41 1.84 1.09
CA MET A 245 -17.39 3.28 0.83
C MET A 245 -18.70 3.71 0.18
N ASN A 246 -19.17 4.90 0.58
CA ASN A 246 -20.45 5.46 0.17
C ASN A 246 -20.61 5.48 -1.36
N ASN A 247 -21.77 5.08 -1.90
CA ASN A 247 -22.12 5.27 -3.32
C ASN A 247 -21.12 4.69 -4.36
N THR A 248 -20.44 3.57 -4.06
CA THR A 248 -19.53 2.87 -4.99
C THR A 248 -20.19 1.63 -5.64
N PRO A 249 -19.91 1.31 -6.92
CA PRO A 249 -20.56 0.22 -7.65
C PRO A 249 -19.74 -1.07 -7.60
N SER A 250 -19.97 -1.94 -6.62
CA SER A 250 -19.53 -3.33 -6.76
C SER A 250 -20.25 -4.27 -5.82
N GLY A 251 -21.09 -5.13 -6.39
CA GLY A 251 -21.72 -6.24 -5.69
C GLY A 251 -22.69 -5.82 -4.58
N PRO A 252 -23.18 -6.78 -3.78
CA PRO A 252 -24.14 -6.52 -2.71
C PRO A 252 -23.57 -5.71 -1.53
N ILE A 253 -22.25 -5.47 -1.48
CA ILE A 253 -21.56 -4.85 -0.34
C ILE A 253 -21.00 -3.44 -0.69
N GLY A 254 -20.71 -3.13 -1.95
CA GLY A 254 -19.97 -1.90 -2.33
C GLY A 254 -18.45 -2.09 -2.30
N SER A 255 -17.67 -1.14 -2.82
CA SER A 255 -16.20 -1.17 -2.76
C SER A 255 -15.69 -0.68 -1.43
N ARG A 256 -14.60 -1.26 -0.93
CA ARG A 256 -13.96 -0.89 0.34
C ARG A 256 -12.57 -0.31 0.08
N PRO A 257 -11.97 0.47 1.01
CA PRO A 257 -10.61 0.97 0.83
C PRO A 257 -9.60 -0.12 0.49
N ILE A 258 -9.68 -1.28 1.16
CA ILE A 258 -8.80 -2.43 0.91
C ILE A 258 -8.81 -2.92 -0.55
N ASP A 259 -9.92 -2.76 -1.26
CA ASP A 259 -10.08 -3.26 -2.63
C ASP A 259 -9.31 -2.39 -3.66
N VAL A 260 -8.86 -1.19 -3.27
CA VAL A 260 -8.23 -0.21 -4.18
C VAL A 260 -6.89 0.35 -3.69
N LEU A 261 -6.32 -0.20 -2.62
CA LEU A 261 -5.04 0.29 -2.11
C LEU A 261 -3.90 0.11 -3.12
N ASN A 262 -3.85 -1.01 -3.82
CA ASN A 262 -2.77 -1.29 -4.76
C ASN A 262 -3.17 -0.89 -6.19
N SER A 263 -2.74 0.29 -6.65
CA SER A 263 -3.06 0.76 -8.00
C SER A 263 -2.48 -0.11 -9.10
N ILE A 264 -1.31 -0.73 -8.89
CA ILE A 264 -0.69 -1.66 -9.84
C ILE A 264 -1.55 -2.93 -9.99
N ALA A 265 -2.11 -3.43 -8.88
CA ALA A 265 -3.05 -4.55 -8.93
C ALA A 265 -4.36 -4.22 -9.67
N LEU A 266 -4.74 -2.94 -9.73
CA LEU A 266 -5.84 -2.45 -10.57
C LEU A 266 -5.42 -2.23 -12.04
N GLY A 267 -4.13 -2.37 -12.36
CA GLY A 267 -3.59 -2.11 -13.70
C GLY A 267 -3.43 -0.62 -14.03
N ILE A 268 -3.30 0.24 -13.01
CA ILE A 268 -3.08 1.68 -13.11
C ILE A 268 -1.58 1.96 -12.94
N GLU A 269 -0.97 2.55 -13.96
CA GLU A 269 0.41 3.05 -13.94
C GLU A 269 0.47 4.53 -14.32
N TYR A 270 1.53 5.21 -13.90
CA TYR A 270 1.84 6.59 -14.26
C TYR A 270 3.13 6.63 -15.06
N ASP A 271 3.21 7.48 -16.08
CA ASP A 271 4.36 7.58 -16.99
C ASP A 271 5.64 8.14 -16.33
N ASP A 272 5.49 9.04 -15.37
CA ASP A 272 6.57 9.67 -14.61
C ASP A 272 6.40 9.46 -13.10
N THR A 273 6.42 8.20 -12.66
CA THR A 273 6.43 7.87 -11.22
C THR A 273 7.76 8.31 -10.60
N VAL A 274 7.70 9.33 -9.76
CA VAL A 274 8.87 9.82 -9.02
C VAL A 274 9.06 8.97 -7.77
N ILE A 275 10.01 8.03 -7.82
CA ILE A 275 10.40 7.26 -6.65
C ILE A 275 11.29 8.14 -5.76
N GLN A 276 10.68 8.91 -4.85
CA GLN A 276 11.45 9.54 -3.78
C GLN A 276 12.08 8.45 -2.90
N PRO A 277 13.34 8.60 -2.46
CA PRO A 277 14.01 7.59 -1.66
C PRO A 277 13.16 7.30 -0.41
N GLN A 278 12.92 6.02 -0.14
CA GLN A 278 12.28 5.63 1.10
C GLN A 278 13.14 6.12 2.27
N PRO A 279 12.55 6.74 3.30
CA PRO A 279 13.31 7.07 4.49
C PRO A 279 13.94 5.78 5.04
N PRO A 280 15.23 5.80 5.42
CA PRO A 280 15.89 4.63 5.95
C PRO A 280 15.18 4.19 7.23
N ILE A 281 14.68 2.96 7.26
CA ILE A 281 14.12 2.37 8.48
C ILE A 281 15.29 2.21 9.48
N PRO A 282 15.22 2.83 10.68
CA PRO A 282 16.24 2.70 11.71
C PRO A 282 16.54 1.24 12.05
N LEU A 283 17.83 0.89 12.13
CA LEU A 283 18.30 -0.44 12.47
C LEU A 283 18.52 -0.58 13.98
N ILE A 284 17.85 -1.56 14.60
CA ILE A 284 18.15 -2.04 15.94
C ILE A 284 19.16 -3.17 15.84
N VAL A 285 20.29 -3.02 16.53
CA VAL A 285 21.32 -4.06 16.61
C VAL A 285 20.97 -5.01 17.76
N VAL A 286 20.84 -6.30 17.45
CA VAL A 286 20.52 -7.32 18.46
C VAL A 286 21.60 -7.37 19.54
N GLY A 287 21.19 -7.29 20.80
CA GLY A 287 22.06 -7.26 21.98
C GLY A 287 22.66 -5.89 22.30
N ALA A 288 22.38 -4.85 21.51
CA ALA A 288 22.80 -3.49 21.82
C ALA A 288 21.88 -2.84 22.88
N ASN A 289 22.30 -1.69 23.40
CA ASN A 289 21.49 -0.89 24.31
C ASN A 289 20.17 -0.46 23.63
N PRO A 290 19.07 -0.30 24.39
CA PRO A 290 17.81 0.17 23.85
C PRO A 290 17.92 1.48 23.08
N THR A 291 17.36 1.50 21.87
CA THR A 291 17.28 2.68 21.00
C THR A 291 16.16 3.57 21.49
N GLN A 292 16.48 4.82 21.88
CA GLN A 292 15.50 5.80 22.33
C GLN A 292 14.64 6.29 21.16
N ALA A 293 13.35 6.44 21.40
CA ALA A 293 12.36 6.90 20.45
C ALA A 293 11.24 7.68 21.16
N ASP A 294 10.42 8.37 20.39
CA ASP A 294 9.32 9.19 20.90
C ASP A 294 8.17 9.14 19.91
N ILE A 295 6.98 8.81 20.41
CA ILE A 295 5.73 9.04 19.70
C ILE A 295 5.40 10.51 19.91
N GLY A 296 5.99 11.36 19.06
CA GLY A 296 5.88 12.81 19.12
C GLY A 296 4.50 13.30 18.71
N THR A 297 3.75 12.48 17.97
CA THR A 297 2.35 12.78 17.67
C THR A 297 1.37 11.63 17.94
N ALA A 298 0.19 11.96 18.45
CA ALA A 298 -0.87 11.00 18.72
C ALA A 298 -1.24 10.20 17.45
N GLY A 299 -1.25 8.87 17.56
CA GLY A 299 -1.56 7.97 16.43
C GLY A 299 -0.39 7.76 15.46
N GLU A 300 0.77 8.37 15.70
CA GLU A 300 2.01 8.02 15.03
C GLU A 300 2.38 6.57 15.31
N THR A 301 3.08 5.97 14.36
CA THR A 301 3.65 4.63 14.49
C THR A 301 5.08 4.70 13.99
N ASP A 302 6.01 4.43 14.88
CA ASP A 302 7.42 4.30 14.55
C ASP A 302 7.70 2.95 13.93
N VAL A 303 8.63 2.92 12.99
CA VAL A 303 9.05 1.69 12.31
C VAL A 303 10.54 1.47 12.53
N PHE A 304 10.91 0.28 12.99
CA PHE A 304 12.31 -0.16 13.10
C PHE A 304 12.53 -1.44 12.29
N ARG A 305 13.79 -1.77 12.05
CA ARG A 305 14.18 -3.09 11.55
C ARG A 305 15.31 -3.68 12.37
N PHE A 306 15.44 -5.00 12.38
CA PHE A 306 16.58 -5.71 12.94
C PHE A 306 16.86 -6.96 12.14
N GLU A 307 18.07 -7.52 12.28
CA GLU A 307 18.50 -8.72 11.58
C GLU A 307 18.69 -9.86 12.56
N ILE A 308 18.05 -10.99 12.25
CA ILE A 308 18.26 -12.25 12.94
C ILE A 308 19.25 -13.07 12.11
N PRO A 309 20.47 -13.34 12.62
CA PRO A 309 21.51 -14.02 11.85
C PRO A 309 21.29 -15.54 11.77
N SER A 310 20.60 -16.12 12.76
CA SER A 310 20.39 -17.55 12.90
C SER A 310 19.10 -17.81 13.66
N PHE A 311 18.50 -18.98 13.47
CA PHE A 311 17.35 -19.38 14.26
C PHE A 311 17.69 -19.42 15.76
N GLY A 312 16.82 -18.89 16.62
CA GLY A 312 17.01 -18.95 18.07
C GLY A 312 15.96 -18.13 18.83
N PRO A 313 15.95 -18.22 20.17
CA PRO A 313 15.05 -17.45 21.02
C PRO A 313 15.51 -15.99 21.10
N TYR A 314 14.60 -15.08 20.79
CA TYR A 314 14.79 -13.65 20.91
C TYR A 314 13.65 -13.02 21.70
N THR A 315 14.00 -12.04 22.53
CA THR A 315 13.05 -11.12 23.14
C THR A 315 13.22 -9.75 22.50
N ILE A 316 12.13 -9.28 21.90
CA ILE A 316 11.93 -7.92 21.44
C ILE A 316 11.11 -7.23 22.52
N TYR A 317 11.56 -6.07 22.98
CA TYR A 317 10.88 -5.38 24.07
C TYR A 317 11.02 -3.88 23.95
N THR A 318 10.01 -3.18 24.44
CA THR A 318 10.08 -1.75 24.73
C THR A 318 10.36 -1.53 26.22
N THR A 319 10.88 -0.35 26.54
CA THR A 319 11.06 0.12 27.91
C THR A 319 10.73 1.60 27.96
N GLY A 320 10.29 2.10 29.11
CA GLY A 320 10.03 3.52 29.29
C GLY A 320 8.75 3.77 30.07
N PRO A 321 8.36 5.04 30.22
CA PRO A 321 7.15 5.43 30.92
C PRO A 321 5.87 5.25 30.11
N SER A 322 5.97 5.10 28.79
CA SER A 322 4.82 5.02 27.89
C SER A 322 4.28 3.60 27.74
N ASP A 323 2.95 3.50 27.67
CA ASP A 323 2.20 2.28 27.38
C ASP A 323 2.24 2.02 25.86
N THR A 324 3.03 1.02 25.45
CA THR A 324 3.33 0.76 24.04
C THR A 324 2.48 -0.39 23.51
N PHE A 325 2.19 -0.37 22.21
CA PHE A 325 1.71 -1.53 21.46
C PHE A 325 2.70 -1.80 20.33
N MET A 326 3.26 -3.01 20.29
CA MET A 326 4.27 -3.42 19.33
C MET A 326 3.74 -4.54 18.44
N THR A 327 4.00 -4.42 17.14
CA THR A 327 3.76 -5.48 16.17
C THR A 327 5.05 -5.84 15.45
N LEU A 328 5.39 -7.12 15.44
CA LEU A 328 6.53 -7.71 14.76
C LEU A 328 6.10 -8.25 13.39
N PHE A 329 6.85 -7.89 12.34
CA PHE A 329 6.66 -8.35 10.97
C PHE A 329 7.92 -9.03 10.43
N GLY A 330 7.76 -9.98 9.51
CA GLY A 330 8.86 -10.64 8.81
C GLY A 330 8.76 -12.17 8.79
N PRO A 331 9.87 -12.88 8.47
CA PRO A 331 11.13 -12.31 7.98
C PRO A 331 11.00 -11.79 6.53
N ASN A 332 11.80 -10.79 6.19
CA ASN A 332 11.98 -10.17 4.87
C ASN A 332 10.74 -9.55 4.22
N ASP A 333 9.61 -9.48 4.93
CA ASP A 333 8.40 -8.80 4.51
C ASP A 333 7.86 -7.94 5.67
N PRO A 334 7.81 -6.60 5.52
CA PRO A 334 7.33 -5.69 6.57
C PRO A 334 5.80 -5.67 6.75
N ASN A 335 5.05 -6.50 6.01
CA ASN A 335 3.59 -6.58 6.06
C ASN A 335 3.05 -7.95 6.51
N ILE A 336 3.91 -8.96 6.67
CA ILE A 336 3.52 -10.25 7.24
C ILE A 336 3.69 -10.19 8.75
N GLU A 337 2.57 -10.07 9.47
CA GLU A 337 2.58 -10.05 10.93
C GLU A 337 3.01 -11.42 11.48
N VAL A 338 3.98 -11.38 12.39
CA VAL A 338 4.48 -12.54 13.13
C VAL A 338 3.79 -12.61 14.48
N ALA A 339 3.77 -11.50 15.22
CA ALA A 339 3.17 -11.38 16.55
C ALA A 339 2.93 -9.92 16.90
N SER A 340 2.04 -9.67 17.85
CA SER A 340 1.85 -8.38 18.49
C SER A 340 1.75 -8.55 20.00
N ASP A 341 2.12 -7.52 20.75
CA ASP A 341 1.98 -7.46 22.20
C ASP A 341 1.83 -6.01 22.67
N ASP A 342 1.15 -5.78 23.79
CA ASP A 342 0.99 -4.48 24.44
C ASP A 342 1.55 -4.44 25.86
N ASP A 343 1.30 -5.44 26.70
CA ASP A 343 1.58 -5.33 28.13
C ASP A 343 2.39 -6.47 28.76
N ALA A 344 2.99 -7.38 27.98
CA ALA A 344 3.75 -8.49 28.53
C ALA A 344 5.12 -8.10 29.12
N GLY A 345 5.57 -6.87 28.90
CA GLY A 345 6.78 -6.28 29.47
C GLY A 345 6.54 -5.53 30.79
N GLU A 346 7.58 -4.89 31.31
CA GLU A 346 7.45 -4.09 32.54
C GLU A 346 6.72 -2.77 32.27
N ASN A 347 5.91 -2.31 33.23
CA ASN A 347 5.25 -0.99 33.20
C ASN A 347 4.42 -0.75 31.92
N PHE A 348 3.62 -1.73 31.47
CA PHE A 348 2.79 -1.65 30.25
C PHE A 348 3.60 -1.48 28.95
N ASN A 349 4.88 -1.86 28.97
CA ASN A 349 5.66 -1.96 27.75
C ASN A 349 5.38 -3.31 27.08
N SER A 350 5.52 -3.33 25.76
CA SER A 350 5.32 -4.54 24.96
C SER A 350 6.56 -5.44 25.03
N GLN A 351 6.34 -6.75 25.09
CA GLN A 351 7.38 -7.76 25.03
C GLN A 351 6.96 -8.97 24.19
N ILE A 352 7.71 -9.27 23.14
CA ILE A 352 7.53 -10.44 22.30
C ILE A 352 8.73 -11.36 22.47
N THR A 353 8.52 -12.54 23.07
CA THR A 353 9.54 -13.59 23.19
C THR A 353 9.20 -14.76 22.27
N ARG A 354 10.04 -15.01 21.26
CA ARG A 354 9.82 -16.08 20.26
C ARG A 354 11.12 -16.63 19.70
N ASN A 355 11.05 -17.86 19.21
CA ASN A 355 12.05 -18.35 18.28
C ASN A 355 11.86 -17.67 16.92
N LEU A 356 12.88 -16.99 16.42
CA LEU A 356 12.85 -16.31 15.12
C LEU A 356 13.84 -16.97 14.17
N SER A 357 13.43 -17.20 12.92
CA SER A 357 14.31 -17.70 11.85
C SER A 357 15.26 -16.60 11.36
N ALA A 358 16.33 -16.97 10.65
CA ALA A 358 17.23 -16.00 10.06
C ALA A 358 16.51 -15.11 9.03
N GLY A 359 16.76 -13.80 9.08
CA GLY A 359 16.17 -12.81 8.17
C GLY A 359 16.04 -11.42 8.78
N THR A 360 15.53 -10.48 7.97
CA THR A 360 15.23 -9.11 8.42
C THR A 360 13.82 -9.05 8.98
N TYR A 361 13.66 -8.50 10.17
CA TYR A 361 12.37 -8.27 10.81
C TYR A 361 12.10 -6.78 10.96
N TYR A 362 10.83 -6.42 11.06
CA TYR A 362 10.37 -5.05 11.19
C TYR A 362 9.48 -4.92 12.40
N LEU A 363 9.61 -3.81 13.13
CA LEU A 363 8.77 -3.47 14.27
C LEU A 363 7.92 -2.26 13.90
N ARG A 364 6.63 -2.32 14.21
CA ARG A 364 5.76 -1.13 14.26
C ARG A 364 5.40 -0.90 15.72
N ILE A 365 5.73 0.28 16.22
CA ILE A 365 5.49 0.63 17.62
C ILE A 365 4.66 1.90 17.65
N ARG A 366 3.55 1.84 18.37
CA ARG A 366 2.68 2.97 18.68
C ARG A 366 2.41 2.98 20.18
N LEU A 367 1.76 4.02 20.68
CA LEU A 367 1.19 3.93 22.02
C LEU A 367 -0.14 3.17 21.99
N TYR A 368 -0.44 2.44 23.08
CA TYR A 368 -1.67 1.66 23.20
C TYR A 368 -2.90 2.56 22.99
N SER A 369 -2.91 3.71 23.64
CA SER A 369 -3.87 4.79 23.39
C SER A 369 -3.51 5.58 22.14
N SER A 370 -4.43 5.62 21.17
CA SER A 370 -4.28 6.37 19.92
C SER A 370 -4.20 7.89 20.09
N SER A 371 -4.48 8.42 21.28
CA SER A 371 -4.38 9.85 21.60
C SER A 371 -3.15 10.21 22.43
N ALA A 372 -2.37 9.22 22.85
CA ALA A 372 -1.19 9.45 23.69
C ALA A 372 0.03 9.82 22.84
N THR A 373 0.94 10.56 23.46
CA THR A 373 2.30 10.83 22.99
C THR A 373 3.26 10.50 24.12
N GLY A 374 4.52 10.26 23.81
CA GLY A 374 5.54 10.03 24.82
C GLY A 374 6.70 9.17 24.37
N ASN A 375 7.71 9.16 25.23
CA ASN A 375 8.99 8.55 24.97
C ASN A 375 9.04 7.08 25.40
N TYR A 376 9.78 6.30 24.64
CA TYR A 376 10.07 4.91 24.95
C TYR A 376 11.44 4.56 24.36
N ALA A 377 11.89 3.33 24.61
CA ALA A 377 13.05 2.78 23.95
C ALA A 377 12.75 1.36 23.52
N VAL A 378 13.36 0.91 22.43
CA VAL A 378 13.16 -0.42 21.86
C VAL A 378 14.49 -1.17 21.77
N ALA A 379 14.47 -2.46 22.09
CA ALA A 379 15.61 -3.34 22.00
C ALA A 379 15.23 -4.74 21.54
N VAL A 380 16.22 -5.45 21.02
CA VAL A 380 16.14 -6.88 20.72
C VAL A 380 17.32 -7.55 21.41
N ARG A 381 17.07 -8.63 22.15
CA ARG A 381 18.11 -9.49 22.73
C ARG A 381 17.88 -10.94 22.34
N SER A 382 18.96 -11.71 22.32
CA SER A 382 18.86 -13.17 22.31
C SER A 382 18.71 -13.67 23.74
N ASP A 383 17.80 -14.62 23.98
CA ASP A 383 17.56 -15.17 25.32
C ASP A 383 18.37 -16.45 25.60
N ASP A 384 19.19 -16.89 24.64
CA ASP A 384 20.25 -17.84 24.92
C ASP A 384 21.35 -17.10 25.70
N ALA A 385 21.33 -17.23 27.02
CA ALA A 385 22.28 -16.63 27.96
C ALA A 385 23.71 -17.17 27.77
N GLY A 386 24.37 -16.71 26.71
CA GLY A 386 25.80 -16.81 26.46
C GLY A 386 26.35 -15.44 26.04
N PRO A 387 27.66 -15.18 26.19
CA PRO A 387 28.23 -13.88 25.93
C PRO A 387 28.21 -13.56 24.43
N GLY A 388 27.15 -12.89 23.95
CA GLY A 388 27.04 -12.37 22.58
C GLY A 388 27.06 -13.44 21.47
N PRO A 389 26.59 -13.13 20.26
CA PRO A 389 26.44 -14.15 19.23
C PRO A 389 27.81 -14.52 18.66
N THR A 390 28.29 -15.71 19.00
CA THR A 390 28.95 -16.52 17.97
C THR A 390 27.82 -17.14 17.15
N PRO A 391 27.79 -16.99 15.81
CA PRO A 391 26.73 -17.55 14.99
C PRO A 391 26.60 -19.04 15.26
N ILE A 392 25.44 -19.50 15.73
CA ILE A 392 25.15 -20.94 15.73
C ILE A 392 24.74 -21.28 14.29
N PRO A 393 25.50 -22.14 13.59
CA PRO A 393 25.21 -22.50 12.21
C PRO A 393 23.82 -23.14 12.06
N ILE A 394 23.14 -22.88 10.93
CA ILE A 394 21.97 -23.66 10.49
C ILE A 394 22.28 -25.16 10.66
N PRO A 395 21.43 -25.96 11.33
CA PRO A 395 21.69 -27.37 11.54
C PRO A 395 22.01 -28.09 10.22
N GLU A 396 23.15 -28.77 10.21
CA GLU A 396 23.65 -29.45 9.03
C GLU A 396 23.14 -30.89 8.97
N LEU A 397 22.40 -31.22 7.91
CA LEU A 397 22.09 -32.60 7.56
C LEU A 397 23.32 -33.21 6.88
N VAL A 398 24.03 -34.06 7.61
CA VAL A 398 25.13 -34.84 7.05
C VAL A 398 24.54 -35.88 6.09
N VAL A 399 25.00 -35.88 4.84
CA VAL A 399 24.62 -36.89 3.84
C VAL A 399 24.96 -38.28 4.35
N ASP A 400 23.94 -39.15 4.36
CA ASP A 400 24.00 -40.52 4.93
C ASP A 400 24.28 -40.57 6.44
N GLY A 401 24.12 -39.43 7.13
CA GLY A 401 24.24 -39.29 8.56
C GLY A 401 22.98 -39.71 9.33
N ALA A 402 23.04 -39.51 10.65
CA ALA A 402 21.91 -39.72 11.53
C ALA A 402 20.78 -38.72 11.25
N SER A 403 19.54 -39.14 11.51
CA SER A 403 18.40 -38.22 11.50
C SER A 403 18.49 -37.21 12.63
N ILE A 404 18.06 -35.99 12.36
CA ILE A 404 17.85 -34.96 13.38
C ILE A 404 16.41 -35.04 13.86
N SER A 405 16.20 -35.04 15.18
CA SER A 405 14.87 -34.93 15.79
C SER A 405 14.52 -33.46 16.03
N ALA A 406 13.28 -33.07 15.71
CA ALA A 406 12.79 -31.70 15.80
C ALA A 406 11.26 -31.66 16.05
N ALA A 407 10.69 -30.46 16.17
CA ALA A 407 9.25 -30.29 16.29
C ALA A 407 8.82 -28.90 15.78
N ILE A 408 7.74 -28.87 14.98
CA ILE A 408 7.06 -27.62 14.63
C ILE A 408 6.33 -27.15 15.89
N SER A 409 6.81 -26.09 16.51
CA SER A 409 6.45 -25.72 17.88
C SER A 409 5.35 -24.66 17.95
N ALA A 410 5.01 -24.02 16.82
CA ALA A 410 3.94 -23.03 16.74
C ALA A 410 3.24 -23.03 15.36
N ALA A 411 2.03 -22.47 15.30
CA ALA A 411 1.33 -22.21 14.04
C ALA A 411 2.18 -21.34 13.10
N ASN A 412 2.17 -21.65 11.80
CA ASN A 412 2.92 -20.98 10.74
C ASN A 412 4.45 -20.93 10.90
N GLU A 413 5.01 -21.78 11.76
CA GLU A 413 6.46 -21.88 11.94
C GLU A 413 7.10 -22.79 10.87
N SER A 414 8.40 -22.61 10.62
CA SER A 414 9.17 -23.43 9.68
C SER A 414 10.62 -23.59 10.15
N ASP A 415 11.06 -24.83 10.29
CA ASP A 415 12.44 -25.19 10.58
C ASP A 415 13.28 -25.17 9.30
N VAL A 416 14.55 -24.74 9.40
CA VAL A 416 15.48 -24.70 8.27
C VAL A 416 16.72 -25.52 8.57
N TYR A 417 17.10 -26.38 7.63
CA TYR A 417 18.33 -27.14 7.68
C TYR A 417 19.17 -26.86 6.44
N ARG A 418 20.49 -27.02 6.55
CA ARG A 418 21.41 -26.95 5.42
C ARG A 418 22.08 -28.29 5.17
N PHE A 419 22.57 -28.51 3.96
CA PHE A 419 23.47 -29.61 3.65
C PHE A 419 24.31 -29.26 2.44
N ASN A 420 25.50 -29.86 2.37
CA ASN A 420 26.42 -29.64 1.25
C ASN A 420 26.47 -30.86 0.33
N ILE A 421 26.31 -30.61 -0.97
CA ILE A 421 26.48 -31.61 -2.01
C ILE A 421 27.87 -31.44 -2.62
N ILE A 422 28.68 -32.50 -2.58
CA ILE A 422 30.04 -32.49 -3.13
C ILE A 422 30.09 -33.16 -4.51
N THR A 423 29.22 -34.14 -4.73
CA THR A 423 29.13 -34.91 -5.97
C THR A 423 27.74 -34.78 -6.56
N SER A 424 27.64 -34.54 -7.88
CA SER A 424 26.32 -34.55 -8.50
C SER A 424 25.74 -35.96 -8.47
N ASP A 425 24.59 -36.12 -7.83
CA ASP A 425 23.89 -37.39 -7.70
C ASP A 425 22.42 -37.18 -7.35
N THR A 426 21.64 -38.26 -7.26
CA THR A 426 20.30 -38.24 -6.70
C THR A 426 20.36 -38.30 -5.18
N TYR A 427 19.70 -37.34 -4.54
CA TYR A 427 19.58 -37.27 -3.09
C TYR A 427 18.11 -37.37 -2.68
N THR A 428 17.86 -38.04 -1.56
CA THR A 428 16.55 -38.15 -0.94
C THR A 428 16.57 -37.45 0.41
N ILE A 429 15.78 -36.38 0.54
CA ILE A 429 15.49 -35.71 1.80
C ILE A 429 14.11 -36.16 2.26
N GLN A 430 13.98 -36.62 3.50
CA GLN A 430 12.72 -37.13 4.02
C GLN A 430 12.50 -36.74 5.47
N THR A 431 11.26 -36.44 5.81
CA THR A 431 10.79 -36.36 7.19
C THR A 431 10.17 -37.70 7.62
N ASN A 432 10.15 -37.97 8.93
CA ASN A 432 9.41 -39.09 9.52
C ASN A 432 8.85 -38.65 10.88
N GLY A 433 7.68 -39.16 11.24
CA GLY A 433 7.05 -38.87 12.52
C GLY A 433 5.52 -38.85 12.41
N PRO A 434 4.83 -38.53 13.52
CA PRO A 434 3.37 -38.40 13.53
C PRO A 434 2.86 -37.10 12.88
N THR A 435 3.74 -36.11 12.65
CA THR A 435 3.36 -34.79 12.14
C THR A 435 3.23 -34.76 10.62
N ASP A 436 2.17 -34.09 10.15
CA ASP A 436 1.89 -33.83 8.74
C ASP A 436 2.79 -32.68 8.24
N THR A 437 3.87 -33.04 7.55
CA THR A 437 4.97 -32.11 7.22
C THR A 437 4.93 -31.72 5.75
N PHE A 438 5.08 -30.43 5.48
CA PHE A 438 5.36 -29.89 4.15
C PHE A 438 6.82 -29.46 4.09
N MET A 439 7.52 -29.83 3.02
CA MET A 439 8.93 -29.56 2.81
C MET A 439 9.15 -28.77 1.52
N SER A 440 10.01 -27.75 1.57
CA SER A 440 10.55 -27.07 0.38
C SER A 440 12.07 -27.10 0.37
N LEU A 441 12.66 -27.39 -0.78
CA LEU A 441 14.08 -27.47 -1.04
C LEU A 441 14.52 -26.24 -1.84
N HIS A 442 15.60 -25.59 -1.40
CA HIS A 442 16.15 -24.37 -1.98
C HIS A 442 17.65 -24.51 -2.28
N GLY A 443 18.13 -23.81 -3.30
CA GLY A 443 19.54 -23.74 -3.68
C GLY A 443 19.82 -24.04 -5.15
N PRO A 444 21.09 -24.29 -5.54
CA PRO A 444 22.27 -24.24 -4.67
C PRO A 444 22.65 -22.80 -4.25
N ASN A 445 23.40 -22.69 -3.14
CA ASN A 445 24.03 -21.49 -2.57
C ASN A 445 23.08 -20.31 -2.31
N SER A 446 21.78 -20.59 -2.14
CA SER A 446 20.77 -19.59 -1.81
C SER A 446 19.58 -20.26 -1.13
N GLN A 447 19.02 -19.59 -0.11
CA GLN A 447 17.79 -20.00 0.58
C GLN A 447 16.51 -19.56 -0.15
N ILE A 448 16.64 -18.78 -1.23
CA ILE A 448 15.51 -18.12 -1.89
C ILE A 448 14.87 -19.00 -2.98
N PRO A 449 15.59 -19.43 -4.03
CA PRO A 449 14.95 -20.16 -5.13
C PRO A 449 14.51 -21.53 -4.62
N GLU A 450 13.19 -21.71 -4.47
CA GLU A 450 12.61 -23.02 -4.30
C GLU A 450 12.84 -23.81 -5.59
N ILE A 451 13.47 -24.96 -5.45
CA ILE A 451 13.71 -25.83 -6.57
C ILE A 451 12.72 -27.01 -6.55
N ALA A 452 12.27 -27.47 -5.39
CA ALA A 452 11.28 -28.55 -5.25
C ALA A 452 10.51 -28.43 -3.93
N SER A 453 9.29 -28.96 -3.87
CA SER A 453 8.51 -29.09 -2.63
C SER A 453 7.67 -30.36 -2.65
N ASN A 454 7.31 -30.85 -1.46
CA ASN A 454 6.44 -32.03 -1.28
C ASN A 454 5.87 -32.08 0.15
N ASP A 455 4.70 -32.70 0.31
CA ASP A 455 3.97 -32.91 1.56
C ASP A 455 3.67 -34.39 1.90
N ASP A 456 3.48 -35.27 0.92
CA ASP A 456 2.98 -36.63 1.20
C ASP A 456 3.68 -37.79 0.45
N ALA A 457 4.82 -37.56 -0.18
CA ALA A 457 5.53 -38.61 -0.92
C ALA A 457 6.35 -39.56 -0.03
N GLY A 458 6.38 -39.34 1.29
CA GLY A 458 7.03 -40.18 2.29
C GLY A 458 6.10 -41.22 2.92
N VAL A 459 6.48 -41.76 4.08
CA VAL A 459 5.61 -42.68 4.83
C VAL A 459 4.56 -41.88 5.60
N SER A 460 3.29 -42.25 5.42
CA SER A 460 2.12 -41.57 6.01
C SER A 460 1.96 -40.14 5.48
N PHE A 461 2.03 -39.12 6.34
CA PHE A 461 1.84 -37.69 6.01
C PHE A 461 3.18 -36.92 6.01
N ASN A 462 4.28 -37.61 5.74
CA ASN A 462 5.60 -36.99 5.78
C ASN A 462 6.08 -36.63 4.37
N ALA A 463 6.70 -35.47 4.25
CA ALA A 463 7.31 -35.03 3.01
C ALA A 463 8.54 -35.86 2.63
N LEU A 464 8.69 -36.11 1.33
CA LEU A 464 9.88 -36.72 0.73
C LEU A 464 10.21 -36.03 -0.60
N ILE A 465 11.44 -35.53 -0.71
CA ILE A 465 11.97 -34.94 -1.94
C ILE A 465 13.13 -35.81 -2.42
N ARG A 466 12.98 -36.42 -3.61
CA ARG A 466 14.04 -37.15 -4.30
C ARG A 466 14.45 -36.39 -5.56
N ARG A 467 15.71 -35.96 -5.64
CA ARG A 467 16.17 -35.13 -6.77
C ARG A 467 17.66 -35.25 -7.09
N GLN A 468 17.99 -35.10 -8.37
CA GLN A 468 19.36 -34.93 -8.81
C GLN A 468 19.85 -33.52 -8.44
N LEU A 469 20.89 -33.43 -7.62
CA LEU A 469 21.50 -32.17 -7.17
C LEU A 469 22.91 -32.05 -7.76
N ALA A 470 23.33 -30.82 -8.03
CA ALA A 470 24.71 -30.51 -8.43
C ALA A 470 25.53 -30.14 -7.18
N PRO A 471 26.86 -30.07 -7.24
CA PRO A 471 27.66 -29.62 -6.10
C PRO A 471 27.28 -28.20 -5.67
N GLY A 472 27.12 -28.00 -4.36
CA GLY A 472 26.71 -26.73 -3.76
C GLY A 472 26.01 -26.92 -2.42
N GLU A 473 25.80 -25.81 -1.72
CA GLU A 473 25.06 -25.77 -0.47
C GLU A 473 23.54 -25.68 -0.75
N TYR A 474 22.74 -26.48 -0.07
CA TYR A 474 21.28 -26.49 -0.22
C TYR A 474 20.62 -26.32 1.13
N PHE A 475 19.37 -25.86 1.09
CA PHE A 475 18.57 -25.59 2.28
C PHE A 475 17.22 -26.27 2.16
N VAL A 476 16.75 -26.87 3.24
CA VAL A 476 15.42 -27.45 3.31
C VAL A 476 14.62 -26.77 4.40
N ARG A 477 13.41 -26.32 4.05
CA ARG A 477 12.44 -25.79 5.01
C ARG A 477 11.39 -26.86 5.29
N VAL A 478 11.07 -27.06 6.55
CA VAL A 478 10.02 -27.98 6.99
C VAL A 478 9.01 -27.20 7.81
N ARG A 479 7.74 -27.31 7.46
CA ARG A 479 6.61 -26.73 8.20
C ARG A 479 5.51 -27.75 8.36
N HIS A 480 4.51 -27.43 9.19
CA HIS A 480 3.29 -28.22 9.19
C HIS A 480 2.50 -27.95 7.90
N TYR A 481 1.85 -28.97 7.33
CA TYR A 481 1.00 -28.81 6.14
C TYR A 481 -0.14 -27.81 6.40
N SER A 482 -0.90 -28.05 7.48
CA SER A 482 -1.85 -27.09 8.06
C SER A 482 -1.15 -25.85 8.68
N PRO A 483 -1.62 -24.62 8.39
CA PRO A 483 -1.12 -23.37 8.97
C PRO A 483 -1.13 -23.29 10.51
N ILE A 484 -2.00 -24.07 11.16
CA ILE A 484 -2.17 -24.06 12.62
C ILE A 484 -1.60 -25.30 13.32
N GLY A 485 -1.09 -26.26 12.55
CA GLY A 485 -0.63 -27.53 13.09
C GLY A 485 0.76 -27.43 13.71
N THR A 486 1.01 -28.31 14.68
CA THR A 486 2.28 -28.43 15.41
C THR A 486 2.59 -29.90 15.64
N GLY A 487 3.83 -30.23 16.00
CA GLY A 487 4.19 -31.56 16.47
C GLY A 487 5.60 -32.03 16.09
N PRO A 488 6.02 -33.19 16.64
CA PRO A 488 7.37 -33.71 16.48
C PRO A 488 7.58 -34.43 15.14
N TYR A 489 8.78 -34.29 14.59
CA TYR A 489 9.24 -35.02 13.42
C TYR A 489 10.75 -35.28 13.49
N THR A 490 11.25 -36.05 12.54
CA THR A 490 12.69 -36.25 12.30
C THR A 490 12.98 -35.98 10.84
N ILE A 491 14.18 -35.52 10.51
CA ILE A 491 14.61 -35.27 9.12
C ILE A 491 15.99 -35.90 8.87
N ARG A 492 16.20 -36.42 7.65
CA ARG A 492 17.50 -36.89 7.18
C ARG A 492 17.66 -36.69 5.69
N ILE A 493 18.90 -36.72 5.23
CA ILE A 493 19.27 -36.79 3.81
C ILE A 493 20.10 -38.05 3.53
N THR A 494 19.82 -38.68 2.41
CA THR A 494 20.55 -39.87 1.92
C THR A 494 20.94 -39.70 0.47
N ARG A 495 22.07 -40.30 0.09
CA ARG A 495 22.48 -40.45 -1.29
C ARG A 495 21.86 -41.73 -1.87
N GLY A 496 21.28 -41.61 -3.07
CA GLY A 496 20.60 -42.68 -3.78
C GLY A 496 21.51 -43.56 -4.62
#